data_AF-A0A8J7C5X1-F1
#
_entry.id   AF-A0A8J7C5X1-F1
#
_cell.length_a   1.000
_cell.length_b   1.000
_cell.length_c   1.000
_cell.angle_alpha   90.00
_cell.angle_beta   90.00
_cell.angle_gamma   90.00
#
_symmetry.space_group_name_H-M   'P 1'
#
loop_
_entity.id
_entity.type
_entity.pdbx_description
1 polymer ?
#
loop_
_entity_poly.entity_id
_entity_poly.type
_entity_poly.pdbx_seq_one_letter_code
_entity_poly.pdbx_strand_id
1 'polypeptide(L)'
;MTNQTFANGYALLIGVGADLPVTVKDATAVQDVLLDPSRAAYPLEQVKLLTESSATRQEILNAFDQLIEQVNQNEEARLARLGDELDEIEELLQ
;
A
#
# COMPACT_ATOMS: atom_id res chain seq x y z
N MET A 1 0.63 7.70 26.30
CA MET A 1 0.90 7.82 24.87
C MET A 1 -0.10 6.92 24.16
N THR A 2 -1.14 7.45 23.52
CA THR A 2 -2.04 6.62 22.70
C THR A 2 -1.27 6.25 21.44
N ASN A 3 -0.98 4.96 21.25
CA ASN A 3 -0.34 4.46 20.03
C ASN A 3 -1.38 4.61 18.90
N GLN A 4 -1.33 5.72 18.17
CA GLN A 4 -2.24 5.97 17.05
C GLN A 4 -1.78 5.13 15.86
N THR A 5 -2.62 4.19 15.45
CA THR A 5 -2.42 3.38 14.24
C THR A 5 -2.88 4.15 13.02
N PHE A 6 -2.14 4.06 11.92
CA PHE A 6 -2.58 4.63 10.65
C PHE A 6 -3.52 3.66 9.93
N ALA A 7 -4.81 3.75 10.24
CA ALA A 7 -5.83 2.76 9.83
C ALA A 7 -6.51 3.06 8.48
N ASN A 8 -6.10 4.11 7.76
CA ASN A 8 -6.73 4.54 6.51
C ASN A 8 -5.81 4.38 5.29
N GLY A 9 -4.59 3.87 5.51
CA GLY A 9 -3.66 3.57 4.44
C GLY A 9 -3.63 2.07 4.16
N TYR A 10 -3.42 1.73 2.89
CA TYR A 10 -3.19 0.35 2.46
C TYR A 10 -1.94 0.31 1.59
N ALA A 11 -1.15 -0.75 1.71
CA ALA A 11 0.13 -0.89 1.00
C ALA A 11 0.27 -2.26 0.37
N LEU A 12 0.73 -2.28 -0.88
CA LEU A 12 1.16 -3.47 -1.61
C LEU A 12 2.64 -3.33 -1.97
N LEU A 13 3.46 -4.21 -1.42
CA LEU A 13 4.91 -4.27 -1.63
C LEU A 13 5.23 -5.48 -2.50
N ILE A 14 5.99 -5.27 -3.57
CA ILE A 14 6.34 -6.32 -4.52
C ILE A 14 7.87 -6.34 -4.68
N GLY A 15 8.50 -7.43 -4.26
CA GLY A 15 9.92 -7.69 -4.41
C GLY A 15 10.18 -8.88 -5.34
N VAL A 16 10.45 -8.62 -6.62
CA VAL A 16 10.82 -9.65 -7.60
C VAL A 16 12.32 -9.61 -7.82
N GLY A 17 13.02 -10.63 -7.31
CA GLY A 17 14.48 -10.70 -7.39
C GLY A 17 14.95 -11.46 -8.61
N ALA A 18 14.37 -12.63 -8.88
CA ALA A 18 14.96 -13.58 -9.83
C ALA A 18 16.48 -13.71 -9.55
N ASP A 19 17.34 -13.19 -10.42
CA ASP A 19 18.80 -13.21 -10.27
C ASP A 19 19.37 -12.04 -9.43
N LEU A 20 18.53 -11.10 -8.98
CA LEU A 20 18.87 -9.93 -8.17
C LEU A 20 18.15 -9.99 -6.80
N PRO A 21 18.68 -10.72 -5.80
CA PRO A 21 18.00 -10.98 -4.52
C PRO A 21 17.84 -9.75 -3.62
N VAL A 22 18.26 -8.56 -4.07
CA VAL A 22 18.24 -7.32 -3.30
C VAL A 22 16.83 -6.74 -3.22
N THR A 23 16.01 -6.90 -4.26
CA THR A 23 14.65 -6.32 -4.32
C THR A 23 13.69 -6.92 -3.30
N VAL A 24 13.88 -8.20 -2.94
CA VAL A 24 13.15 -8.83 -1.82
C VAL A 24 13.50 -8.15 -0.51
N LYS A 25 14.81 -7.90 -0.28
CA LYS A 25 15.27 -7.24 0.94
C LYS A 25 14.74 -5.82 1.02
N ASP A 26 14.69 -5.11 -0.09
CA ASP A 26 14.13 -3.76 -0.16
C ASP A 26 12.64 -3.78 0.21
N ALA A 27 11.85 -4.67 -0.42
CA ALA A 27 10.42 -4.79 -0.14
C ALA A 27 10.13 -5.17 1.33
N THR A 28 10.91 -6.09 1.90
CA THR A 28 10.82 -6.45 3.33
C THR A 28 11.22 -5.28 4.23
N ALA A 29 12.32 -4.58 3.93
CA ALA A 29 12.76 -3.45 4.73
C ALA A 29 11.72 -2.31 4.74
N VAL A 30 11.05 -2.08 3.62
CA VAL A 30 9.93 -1.12 3.56
C VAL A 30 8.74 -1.62 4.37
N GLN A 31 8.38 -2.92 4.31
CA GLN A 31 7.32 -3.48 5.15
C GLN A 31 7.61 -3.24 6.65
N ASP A 32 8.85 -3.50 7.09
CA ASP A 32 9.25 -3.31 8.48
C ASP A 32 9.12 -1.84 8.93
N VAL A 33 9.37 -0.88 8.02
CA VAL A 33 9.14 0.55 8.29
C VAL A 33 7.66 0.87 8.43
N LEU A 34 6.82 0.31 7.55
CA LEU A 34 5.38 0.57 7.55
C LEU A 34 4.70 0.03 8.81
N LEU A 35 5.08 -1.17 9.24
CA LEU A 35 4.50 -1.84 10.41
C LEU A 35 5.01 -1.31 11.75
N ASP A 36 6.11 -0.55 11.76
CA ASP A 36 6.69 -0.03 12.99
C ASP A 36 5.77 1.01 13.65
N PRO A 37 5.28 0.75 14.88
CA PRO A 37 4.35 1.64 15.57
C PRO A 37 4.95 3.01 15.92
N SER A 38 6.27 3.13 15.96
CA SER A 38 6.98 4.39 16.22
C SER A 38 7.23 5.22 14.96
N ARG A 39 6.94 4.66 13.78
CA ARG A 39 7.12 5.29 12.47
C ARG A 39 5.77 5.48 11.80
N ALA A 40 5.40 4.58 10.89
CA ALA A 40 4.18 4.73 10.09
C ALA A 40 2.96 4.04 10.70
N ALA A 41 3.16 3.07 11.61
CA ALA A 41 2.11 2.43 12.39
C ALA A 41 0.93 1.87 11.57
N TYR A 42 1.20 1.32 10.38
CA TYR A 42 0.20 0.59 9.61
C TYR A 42 -0.18 -0.70 10.36
N PRO A 43 -1.48 -1.02 10.47
CA PRO A 43 -1.94 -2.35 10.83
C PRO A 43 -1.39 -3.42 9.88
N LEU A 44 -1.06 -4.60 10.44
CA LEU A 44 -0.55 -5.73 9.66
C LEU A 44 -1.49 -6.13 8.51
N GLU A 45 -2.79 -6.06 8.75
CA GLU A 45 -3.84 -6.41 7.78
C GLU A 45 -3.89 -5.47 6.56
N GLN A 46 -3.27 -4.29 6.66
CA GLN A 46 -3.25 -3.27 5.62
C GLN A 46 -1.96 -3.26 4.79
N VAL A 47 -1.00 -4.14 5.10
CA VAL A 47 0.27 -4.22 4.38
C VAL A 47 0.45 -5.62 3.79
N LYS A 48 0.35 -5.72 2.46
CA LYS A 48 0.57 -6.97 1.73
C LYS A 48 1.97 -6.99 1.09
N LEU A 49 2.71 -8.07 1.27
CA LEU A 49 4.02 -8.29 0.67
C LEU A 49 3.97 -9.51 -0.26
N LEU A 50 4.41 -9.33 -1.50
CA LEU A 50 4.61 -10.40 -2.48
C LEU A 50 6.08 -10.46 -2.86
N THR A 51 6.69 -11.64 -2.74
CA THR A 51 8.10 -11.85 -3.06
C THR A 51 8.32 -13.09 -3.90
N GLU A 52 9.34 -13.06 -4.75
CA GLU A 52 9.84 -14.21 -5.52
C GLU A 52 8.73 -15.04 -6.18
N SER A 53 8.67 -16.34 -5.87
CA SER A 53 7.72 -17.29 -6.46
C SER A 53 6.25 -16.99 -6.15
N SER A 54 5.98 -16.18 -5.12
CA SER A 54 4.62 -15.72 -4.81
C SER A 54 4.24 -14.46 -5.58
N ALA A 55 5.20 -13.70 -6.10
CA ALA A 55 4.97 -12.52 -6.93
C ALA A 55 4.74 -12.89 -8.41
N THR A 56 3.88 -13.88 -8.67
CA THR A 56 3.50 -14.24 -10.04
C THR A 56 2.64 -13.13 -10.65
N ARG A 57 2.57 -13.03 -11.98
CA ARG A 57 1.70 -12.07 -12.66
C ARG A 57 0.26 -12.14 -12.16
N GLN A 58 -0.28 -13.34 -11.98
CA GLN A 58 -1.65 -13.52 -11.52
C GLN A 58 -1.82 -13.02 -10.08
N GLU A 59 -0.90 -13.34 -9.20
CA GLU A 59 -0.96 -12.92 -7.79
C GLU A 59 -0.76 -11.41 -7.63
N ILE A 60 0.06 -10.79 -8.47
CA ILE A 60 0.21 -9.33 -8.49
C ILE A 60 -1.11 -8.66 -8.91
N LEU A 61 -1.75 -9.14 -9.98
CA LEU A 61 -3.05 -8.61 -10.41
C LEU A 61 -4.13 -8.80 -9.34
N ASN A 62 -4.22 -10.00 -8.76
CA ASN A 62 -5.13 -10.28 -7.65
C ASN A 62 -4.89 -9.35 -6.45
N ALA A 63 -3.62 -9.02 -6.16
CA ALA A 63 -3.28 -8.13 -5.06
C ALA A 63 -3.65 -6.67 -5.37
N PHE A 64 -3.55 -6.22 -6.62
CA PHE A 64 -4.08 -4.92 -7.02
C PHE A 64 -5.61 -4.86 -6.89
N ASP A 65 -6.32 -5.88 -7.34
CA ASP A 65 -7.78 -5.95 -7.19
C ASP A 65 -8.20 -5.87 -5.71
N GLN A 66 -7.50 -6.62 -4.84
CA GLN A 66 -7.72 -6.57 -3.39
C GLN A 66 -7.41 -5.19 -2.80
N LEU A 67 -6.34 -4.53 -3.22
CA LEU A 67 -5.98 -3.20 -2.75
C LEU A 67 -7.07 -2.18 -3.13
N ILE A 68 -7.57 -2.24 -4.36
CA ILE A 68 -8.66 -1.38 -4.85
C ILE A 68 -9.93 -1.62 -4.02
N GLU A 69 -10.27 -2.88 -3.76
CA GLU A 69 -11.43 -3.23 -2.93
C GLU A 69 -11.31 -2.68 -1.51
N GLN A 70 -10.15 -2.86 -0.86
CA GLN A 70 -9.88 -2.35 0.49
C GLN A 70 -10.00 -0.82 0.57
N VAL A 71 -9.44 -0.10 -0.40
CA VAL A 71 -9.53 1.37 -0.46
C VAL A 71 -10.97 1.81 -0.69
N ASN A 72 -11.72 1.16 -1.60
CA ASN A 72 -13.11 1.53 -1.89
C ASN A 72 -14.07 1.25 -0.72
N GLN A 73 -13.76 0.27 0.15
CA GLN A 73 -14.54 -0.01 1.36
C GLN A 73 -14.22 0.95 2.51
N ASN A 74 -13.11 1.70 2.44
CA ASN A 74 -12.73 2.70 3.43
C ASN A 74 -13.24 4.09 3.00
N GLU A 75 -14.23 4.61 3.72
CA GLU A 75 -14.87 5.90 3.37
C GLU A 75 -13.88 7.06 3.42
N GLU A 76 -12.99 7.11 4.41
CA GLU A 76 -12.00 8.19 4.53
C GLU A 76 -10.96 8.14 3.41
N ALA A 77 -10.45 6.96 3.06
CA ALA A 77 -9.54 6.79 1.94
C ALA A 77 -10.20 7.16 0.60
N ARG A 78 -11.49 6.82 0.43
CA ARG A 78 -12.26 7.19 -0.76
C ARG A 78 -12.47 8.69 -0.87
N LEU A 79 -12.77 9.38 0.24
CA LEU A 79 -12.92 10.82 0.28
C LEU A 79 -11.61 11.55 -0.02
N ALA A 80 -10.48 11.05 0.48
CA ALA A 80 -9.16 11.59 0.14
C ALA A 80 -8.91 11.53 -1.38
N ARG A 81 -9.17 10.37 -2.02
CA ARG A 81 -9.03 10.24 -3.48
C ARG A 81 -9.93 11.21 -4.26
N LEU A 82 -11.18 11.37 -3.82
CA LEU A 82 -12.10 12.31 -4.47
C LEU A 82 -11.66 13.77 -4.29
N GLY A 83 -11.04 14.10 -3.16
CA GLY A 83 -10.40 15.40 -2.94
C GLY A 83 -9.30 15.66 -3.96
N ASP A 84 -8.38 14.71 -4.13
CA ASP A 84 -7.29 14.82 -5.12
C ASP A 84 -7.83 14.99 -6.56
N GLU A 85 -8.89 14.26 -6.94
CA GLU A 85 -9.55 14.39 -8.26
C GLU A 85 -10.19 15.78 -8.46
N LEU A 86 -10.78 16.36 -7.41
CA LEU A 86 -11.36 17.70 -7.47
C LEU A 86 -10.28 18.79 -7.63
N ASP A 87 -9.16 18.65 -6.92
CA ASP A 87 -8.03 19.57 -7.02
C ASP A 87 -7.46 19.60 -8.46
N GLU A 88 -7.32 18.43 -9.11
CA GLU A 88 -6.89 18.35 -10.52
C GLU A 88 -7.88 19.01 -11.49
N ILE A 89 -9.19 18.84 -11.26
CA ILE A 89 -10.24 19.47 -12.09
C ILE A 89 -10.23 20.99 -11.92
N GLU A 90 -10.04 21.48 -10.70
CA GLU A 90 -9.93 22.92 -10.43
C GLU A 90 -8.70 23.54 -11.09
N GLU A 91 -7.56 22.84 -11.09
CA GLU A 91 -6.34 23.29 -11.77
C GLU A 91 -6.53 23.39 -13.31
N LEU A 92 -7.30 22.49 -13.91
CA LEU A 92 -7.63 22.52 -15.35
C LEU A 92 -8.65 23.60 -15.74
N LEU A 93 -9.40 24.14 -14.77
CA LEU A 93 -10.42 25.17 -14.98
C LEU A 93 -9.92 26.60 -14.72
N GLN A 94 -8.68 26.76 -14.25
CA GLN A 94 -7.99 28.05 -14.07
C GLN A 94 -7.24 28.49 -15.34
#